data_AF-A0A0B7C171-F1
#
_entry.id   AF-A0A0B7C171-F1
#
_cell.length_a   1.000
_cell.length_b   1.000
_cell.length_c   1.000
_cell.angle_alpha   90.00
_cell.angle_beta   90.00
_cell.angle_gamma   90.00
#
_symmetry.space_group_name_H-M   'P 1'
#
loop_
_entity.id
_entity.type
_entity.pdbx_description
1 polymer ?
#
loop_
_entity_poly.entity_id
_entity_poly.type
_entity_poly.pdbx_seq_one_letter_code
_entity_poly.pdbx_strand_id
1 'polypeptide(L)' 'KVHKHPHLRDVKQIVINEADSKCSDTDGPLAAIDMYLRNEANVFFGPTCDLAVGHVAVYSVKWDIPVISTGAFN' A
#
# COMPACT_ATOMS: atom_id res chain seq x y z
N LYS A 1 6.78 6.15 14.57
CA LYS A 1 8.23 6.33 14.30
C LYS A 1 8.84 4.94 14.17
N VAL A 2 9.42 4.57 13.02
CA VAL A 2 10.13 3.30 12.89
C VAL A 2 11.45 3.39 13.67
N HIS A 3 11.66 2.47 14.62
CA HIS A 3 12.88 2.41 15.40
C HIS A 3 14.01 1.82 14.54
N LYS A 4 15.20 2.43 14.53
CA LYS A 4 16.35 1.91 13.78
C LYS A 4 16.83 0.62 14.42
N HIS A 5 16.53 -0.51 13.80
CA HIS A 5 17.00 -1.81 14.27
C HIS A 5 18.41 -2.10 13.72
N PRO A 6 19.35 -2.61 14.53
CA PRO A 6 20.72 -2.92 14.11
C PRO A 6 20.84 -3.99 13.00
N HIS A 7 19.75 -4.63 12.60
CA HIS A 7 19.69 -5.61 11.50
C HIS A 7 19.03 -5.06 10.22
N LEU A 8 18.43 -3.87 10.27
CA LEU A 8 17.88 -3.18 9.10
C LEU A 8 18.92 -2.19 8.54
N ARG A 9 20.15 -2.65 8.35
CA ARG A 9 21.31 -1.79 8.06
C ARG A 9 21.24 -1.13 6.68
N ASP A 10 20.55 -1.76 5.73
CA ASP A 10 20.49 -1.31 4.33
C ASP A 10 19.30 -0.39 4.03
N VAL A 11 18.36 -0.24 4.97
CA VAL A 11 17.22 0.68 4.82
C VAL A 11 17.66 2.08 5.25
N LYS A 12 17.96 2.93 4.26
CA LYS A 12 18.40 4.32 4.51
C LYS A 12 17.26 5.23 4.96
N GLN A 13 16.12 5.14 4.28
CA GLN A 13 14.95 5.99 4.50
C GLN A 13 13.68 5.23 4.16
N ILE A 14 12.65 5.41 4.98
CA ILE A 14 11.27 4.96 4.71
C ILE A 14 10.45 6.23 4.49
N VAL A 15 9.78 6.31 3.35
CA VAL A 15 8.83 7.38 3.03
C VAL A 15 7.44 6.76 3.07
N ILE A 16 6.49 7.48 3.68
CA ILE A 16 5.10 7.05 3.77
C ILE A 16 4.29 8.04 2.94
N ASN A 17 3.71 7.55 1.85
CA ASN A 17 2.72 8.27 1.06
C ASN A 17 1.35 7.70 1.42
N GLU A 18 0.41 8.57 1.77
CA GLU A 18 -0.92 8.17 2.25
C GLU A 18 -2.02 8.65 1.30
N ALA A 19 -3.08 7.85 1.19
CA ALA A 19 -4.30 8.22 0.51
C ALA A 19 -5.49 7.55 1.21
N ASP A 20 -6.61 8.25 1.28
CA ASP A 20 -7.85 7.73 1.84
C ASP A 20 -8.60 6.90 0.79
N SER A 21 -8.73 5.59 1.04
CA SER A 21 -9.46 4.69 0.17
C SER A 21 -10.98 4.87 0.26
N LYS A 22 -11.47 5.57 1.30
CA LYS A 22 -12.90 5.77 1.62
C LYS A 22 -13.71 4.48 1.68
N CYS A 23 -13.04 3.33 1.90
CA CYS A 23 -13.65 1.99 1.79
C CYS A 23 -14.41 1.79 0.46
N SER A 24 -13.92 2.40 -0.62
CA SER A 24 -14.53 2.43 -1.94
C SER A 24 -13.79 1.51 -2.90
N ASP A 25 -14.53 0.74 -3.69
CA ASP A 25 -14.01 -0.08 -4.81
C ASP A 25 -13.51 0.78 -5.98
N THR A 26 -13.71 2.10 -5.91
CA THR A 26 -13.33 3.06 -6.94
C THR A 26 -12.20 3.97 -6.44
N ASP A 27 -12.36 4.67 -5.31
CA ASP A 27 -11.36 5.61 -4.80
C ASP A 27 -10.06 4.89 -4.40
N GLY A 28 -10.16 3.72 -3.74
CA GLY A 28 -9.00 2.94 -3.32
C GLY A 28 -8.08 2.55 -4.48
N PRO A 29 -8.61 1.89 -5.53
CA PRO A 29 -7.83 1.55 -6.72
C PRO A 29 -7.31 2.76 -7.47
N LEU A 30 -8.08 3.84 -7.61
CA LEU A 30 -7.60 5.05 -8.28
C LEU A 30 -6.41 5.68 -7.55
N ALA A 31 -6.44 5.71 -6.21
CA ALA A 31 -5.31 6.17 -5.41
C ALA A 31 -4.08 5.26 -5.60
N ALA A 32 -4.26 3.94 -5.60
CA ALA A 32 -3.16 2.99 -5.84
C ALA A 32 -2.57 3.13 -7.26
N ILE A 33 -3.40 3.38 -8.26
CA ILE A 33 -2.96 3.66 -9.64
C ILE A 33 -2.14 4.96 -9.69
N ASP A 34 -2.60 6.03 -9.06
CA ASP A 34 -1.87 7.31 -9.03
C ASP A 34 -0.49 7.14 -8.37
N MET A 35 -0.42 6.42 -7.24
CA MET A 35 0.85 6.09 -6.56
C MET A 35 1.77 5.23 -7.45
N TYR A 36 1.23 4.24 -8.16
CA TYR A 36 1.99 3.43 -9.11
C TYR A 36 2.57 4.28 -10.24
N LEU A 37 1.75 5.12 -10.88
CA LEU A 37 2.16 5.98 -11.99
C LEU A 37 3.23 7.00 -11.58
N ARG A 38 3.21 7.46 -10.33
CA ARG A 38 4.18 8.39 -9.76
C ARG A 38 5.45 7.71 -9.23
N ASN A 39 5.54 6.38 -9.28
CA ASN A 39 6.61 5.58 -8.65
C ASN A 39 6.73 5.84 -7.13
N GLU A 40 5.59 6.03 -6.46
CA GLU A 40 5.50 6.35 -5.03
C GLU A 40 5.33 5.11 -4.14
N ALA A 41 5.14 3.92 -4.73
CA ALA A 41 4.88 2.69 -4.00
C ALA A 41 5.90 1.58 -4.33
N ASN A 42 6.64 1.13 -3.30
CA ASN A 42 7.39 -0.13 -3.34
C ASN A 42 6.67 -1.26 -2.60
N VAL A 43 5.71 -0.91 -1.75
CA VAL A 43 4.84 -1.80 -0.99
C VAL A 43 3.59 -1.00 -0.61
N PHE A 44 2.42 -1.59 -0.72
CA PHE A 44 1.19 -1.00 -0.19
C PHE A 44 0.91 -1.52 1.21
N PHE A 45 0.67 -0.60 2.16
CA PHE A 45 0.16 -0.94 3.48
C PHE A 45 -1.33 -0.59 3.53
N GLY A 46 -2.19 -1.62 3.62
CA GLY A 46 -3.63 -1.50 3.43
C GLY A 46 -4.05 -1.61 1.95
N PRO A 47 -5.30 -1.22 1.60
CA PRO A 47 -6.36 -0.72 2.49
C PRO A 47 -6.78 -1.71 3.58
N THR A 48 -7.40 -1.20 4.66
CA THR A 48 -7.97 -2.02 5.73
C THR A 48 -9.38 -2.53 5.43
N CYS A 49 -10.13 -1.86 4.56
CA CYS A 49 -11.46 -2.27 4.14
C CYS A 49 -11.38 -3.34 3.04
N ASP A 50 -12.14 -4.42 3.18
CA ASP A 50 -12.17 -5.61 2.32
C ASP A 50 -12.43 -5.26 0.85
N LEU A 51 -13.40 -4.39 0.64
CA LEU A 51 -13.81 -3.97 -0.69
C LEU A 51 -12.67 -3.24 -1.40
N ALA A 52 -12.03 -2.29 -0.73
CA ALA A 52 -10.92 -1.55 -1.31
C ALA A 52 -9.66 -2.42 -1.48
N VAL A 53 -9.34 -3.30 -0.51
CA VAL A 53 -8.14 -4.15 -0.62
C VAL A 53 -8.25 -5.13 -1.77
N GLY A 54 -9.44 -5.71 -2.00
CA GLY A 54 -9.62 -6.71 -3.06
C GLY A 54 -9.27 -6.14 -4.42
N HIS A 55 -9.70 -4.90 -4.69
CA HIS A 55 -9.43 -4.25 -5.96
C HIS A 55 -7.97 -3.77 -6.08
N VAL A 56 -7.37 -3.24 -5.01
CA VAL A 56 -5.94 -2.86 -5.01
C VAL A 56 -5.05 -4.09 -5.23
N ALA A 57 -5.31 -5.19 -4.54
CA ALA A 57 -4.49 -6.40 -4.60
C ALA A 57 -4.41 -7.01 -6.00
N VAL A 58 -5.51 -7.00 -6.76
CA VAL A 58 -5.53 -7.55 -8.13
C VAL A 58 -4.58 -6.79 -9.06
N TYR A 59 -4.53 -5.46 -8.98
CA TYR A 59 -3.62 -4.67 -9.79
C TYR A 59 -2.17 -4.78 -9.32
N SER A 60 -1.96 -4.80 -8.01
CA SER A 60 -0.63 -4.91 -7.39
C SER A 60 0.15 -6.15 -7.84
N VAL A 61 -0.53 -7.28 -8.10
CA VAL A 61 0.10 -8.49 -8.68
C VAL A 61 0.70 -8.21 -10.07
N LYS A 62 0.08 -7.34 -10.87
CA LYS A 62 0.59 -6.97 -12.21
C LYS A 62 1.75 -6.00 -12.13
N TRP A 63 1.84 -5.21 -11.06
CA TRP A 63 2.91 -4.24 -10.84
C TRP A 63 4.09 -4.80 -10.06
N ASP A 64 4.00 -6.04 -9.59
CA ASP A 64 4.97 -6.68 -8.69
C ASP A 64 5.21 -5.87 -7.41
N ILE A 65 4.13 -5.27 -6.89
CA ILE A 65 4.15 -4.50 -5.64
C ILE A 65 3.41 -5.31 -4.58
N PRO A 66 4.05 -5.68 -3.45
CA PRO A 66 3.38 -6.43 -2.39
C PRO A 66 2.32 -5.56 -1.68
N VAL A 67 1.24 -6.20 -1.23
CA VAL A 67 0.19 -5.59 -0.40
C VAL A 67 0.20 -6.24 0.98
N ILE A 68 0.31 -5.43 2.04
CA ILE A 68 0.26 -5.85 3.44
C ILE A 68 -0.91 -5.12 4.11
N SER A 69 -2.04 -5.79 4.29
CA SER A 69 -3.19 -5.22 5.00
C SER A 69 -3.23 -5.70 6.45
N THR A 70 -3.46 -4.77 7.37
CA THR A 70 -3.57 -5.06 8.81
C THR A 70 -5.02 -5.25 9.28
N GLY A 71 -6.00 -4.98 8.40
CA GLY A 71 -7.41 -4.91 8.78
C GLY A 71 -8.37 -5.56 7.81
N ALA A 72 -7.93 -5.90 6.59
CA ALA A 72 -8.81 -6.57 5.64
C ALA A 72 -9.22 -7.96 6.13
N PHE A 73 -10.49 -8.27 5.88
CA PHE A 73 -11.19 -9.50 6.20
C PHE A 73 -11.27 -9.76 7.71
N ASN A 74 -11.36 -8.71 8.53
CA ASN A 74 -11.54 -8.77 9.99
C ASN A 74 -12.92 -8.30 10.46
#